data_AF-A0A954D420-F1
#
_entry.id   AF-A0A954D420-F1
#
_cell.length_a   1.000
_cell.length_b   1.000
_cell.length_c   1.000
_cell.angle_alpha   90.00
_cell.angle_beta   90.00
_cell.angle_gamma   90.00
#
_symmetry.space_group_name_H-M   'P 1'
#
loop_
_entity.id
_entity.type
_entity.pdbx_description
1 polymer ?
#
loop_
_entity_poly.entity_id
_entity_poly.type
_entity_poly.pdbx_seq_one_letter_code
_entity_poly.pdbx_strand_id
1 'polypeptide(L)'
;MKRRLWLWAWFVLASLGTLAPHAESQTLFRRGDINGDGLFDAVAEAAYLSEALFGGGPAPQCADAADVNDDGLLDVTDILVVLQFGLVPGSPPIEAPYPDCGLDPTADSLGCDRYVTCASFAPPTEDSSYVLAVGDLV
;
A
#
# COMPACT_ATOMS: atom_id res chain seq x y z
N MET A 1 0.95 -50.46 52.32
CA MET A 1 2.17 -50.98 51.66
C MET A 1 2.00 -50.91 50.15
N LYS A 2 3.04 -50.48 49.43
CA LYS A 2 3.22 -50.31 47.96
C LYS A 2 3.13 -48.87 47.44
N ARG A 3 4.23 -48.15 47.70
CA ARG A 3 4.71 -46.99 46.93
C ARG A 3 5.31 -47.52 45.61
N ARG A 4 4.86 -47.04 44.45
CA ARG A 4 5.55 -47.10 43.15
C ARG A 4 5.06 -45.89 42.33
N LEU A 5 5.79 -44.79 42.37
CA LEU A 5 6.88 -44.42 41.47
C LEU A 5 6.39 -43.83 40.13
N TRP A 6 6.52 -42.50 40.05
CA TRP A 6 7.13 -41.73 38.97
C TRP A 6 6.31 -41.44 37.70
N LEU A 7 5.87 -40.18 37.61
CA LEU A 7 6.15 -39.25 36.51
C LEU A 7 5.90 -39.79 35.09
N TRP A 8 4.64 -39.78 34.67
CA TRP A 8 4.30 -39.81 33.25
C TRP A 8 3.82 -38.43 32.82
N ALA A 9 4.76 -37.69 32.25
CA ALA A 9 4.55 -36.67 31.23
C ALA A 9 3.79 -35.39 31.63
N TRP A 10 4.45 -34.57 32.45
CA TRP A 10 4.49 -33.12 32.19
C TRP A 10 5.20 -32.88 30.84
N PHE A 11 4.55 -33.08 29.70
CA PHE A 11 5.10 -32.68 28.40
C PHE A 11 3.97 -32.49 27.38
N VAL A 12 3.28 -31.35 27.49
CA VAL A 12 2.81 -30.61 26.31
C VAL A 12 3.34 -29.20 26.48
N LEU A 13 4.67 -29.08 26.36
CA LEU A 13 5.35 -27.79 26.25
C LEU A 13 5.56 -27.52 24.76
N ALA A 14 5.14 -26.32 24.39
CA ALA A 14 5.64 -25.54 23.26
C ALA A 14 5.44 -26.12 21.85
N SER A 15 4.34 -25.68 21.24
CA SER A 15 4.46 -25.06 19.93
C SER A 15 3.45 -23.91 19.83
N LEU A 16 3.63 -22.88 20.67
CA LEU A 16 3.36 -21.53 20.18
C LEU A 16 4.43 -21.31 19.12
N GLY A 17 4.12 -21.66 17.88
CA GLY A 17 4.84 -21.08 16.76
C GLY A 17 4.69 -19.58 16.93
N THR A 18 5.76 -18.90 17.29
CA THR A 18 5.90 -17.48 17.00
C THR A 18 5.65 -17.36 15.50
N LEU A 19 4.44 -16.96 15.11
CA LEU A 19 4.26 -16.23 13.88
C LEU A 19 5.14 -15.00 14.08
N ALA A 20 6.39 -15.08 13.61
CA ALA A 20 7.13 -13.87 13.33
C ALA A 20 6.19 -13.07 12.43
N PRO A 21 5.85 -11.81 12.78
CA PRO A 21 5.19 -10.97 11.80
C PRO A 21 6.08 -11.00 10.57
N HIS A 22 5.52 -11.44 9.45
CA HIS A 22 6.14 -11.16 8.16
C HIS A 22 6.26 -9.64 8.15
N ALA A 23 7.48 -9.14 8.23
CA ALA A 23 7.74 -7.75 7.95
C ALA A 23 7.44 -7.60 6.45
N GLU A 24 6.16 -7.41 6.13
CA GLU A 24 5.68 -6.97 4.83
C GLU A 24 6.51 -5.74 4.50
N SER A 25 7.34 -5.84 3.47
CA SER A 25 8.11 -4.72 2.97
C SER A 25 7.09 -3.74 2.39
N GLN A 26 6.61 -2.81 3.21
CA GLN A 26 5.61 -1.85 2.78
C GLN A 26 6.16 -0.97 1.65
N THR A 27 5.43 -0.94 0.55
CA THR A 27 5.78 -0.17 -0.64
C THR A 27 5.47 1.30 -0.41
N LEU A 28 6.42 2.18 -0.73
CA LEU A 28 6.15 3.62 -0.74
C LEU A 28 5.16 3.95 -1.87
N PHE A 29 4.19 4.78 -1.57
CA PHE A 29 3.22 5.26 -2.55
C PHE A 29 2.89 6.73 -2.33
N ARG A 30 2.14 7.31 -3.26
CA ARG A 30 1.58 8.65 -3.14
C ARG A 30 0.06 8.53 -3.16
N ARG A 31 -0.58 8.89 -2.05
CA ARG A 31 -2.05 8.86 -1.92
C ARG A 31 -2.65 9.77 -2.98
N GLY A 32 -3.72 9.31 -3.61
CA GLY A 32 -4.40 10.00 -4.69
C GLY A 32 -3.79 9.82 -6.08
N ASP A 33 -2.65 9.16 -6.28
CA ASP A 33 -2.24 8.68 -7.62
C ASP A 33 -2.77 7.26 -7.84
N ILE A 34 -4.04 7.20 -8.22
CA ILE A 34 -4.83 5.97 -8.32
C ILE A 34 -4.46 5.20 -9.58
N ASN A 35 -4.26 5.92 -10.68
CA ASN A 35 -3.90 5.33 -11.96
C ASN A 35 -2.41 4.88 -12.01
N GLY A 36 -1.57 5.40 -11.10
CA GLY A 36 -0.17 5.04 -10.92
C GLY A 36 0.80 5.71 -11.89
N ASP A 37 0.42 6.82 -12.53
CA ASP A 37 1.24 7.55 -13.51
C ASP A 37 2.19 8.59 -12.87
N GLY A 38 2.08 8.79 -11.56
CA GLY A 38 2.89 9.70 -10.78
C GLY A 38 2.44 11.15 -10.79
N LEU A 39 1.29 11.43 -11.39
CA LEU A 39 0.64 12.72 -11.41
C LEU A 39 -0.64 12.65 -10.58
N PHE A 40 -1.14 13.83 -10.18
CA PHE A 40 -2.46 13.94 -9.59
C PHE A 40 -3.33 14.78 -10.53
N ASP A 41 -4.33 14.16 -11.16
CA ASP A 41 -5.40 14.83 -11.90
C ASP A 41 -6.76 14.35 -11.42
N ALA A 42 -7.48 15.19 -10.66
CA ALA A 42 -8.68 14.76 -9.97
C ALA A 42 -9.77 14.15 -10.88
N VAL A 43 -9.86 14.54 -12.15
CA VAL A 43 -10.83 13.95 -13.07
C VAL A 43 -10.35 12.59 -13.57
N ALA A 44 -9.07 12.45 -13.92
CA ALA A 44 -8.48 11.19 -14.35
C ALA A 44 -8.50 10.15 -13.22
N GLU A 45 -8.11 10.53 -12.01
CA GLU A 45 -8.07 9.65 -10.84
C GLU A 45 -9.46 9.16 -10.46
N ALA A 46 -10.44 10.07 -10.41
CA ALA A 46 -11.83 9.74 -10.14
C ALA A 46 -12.45 8.84 -11.21
N ALA A 47 -12.13 9.08 -12.49
CA ALA A 47 -12.61 8.23 -13.59
C ALA A 47 -11.98 6.83 -13.52
N TYR A 48 -10.69 6.73 -13.24
CA TYR A 48 -10.00 5.44 -13.08
C TYR A 48 -10.63 4.62 -11.95
N LEU A 49 -10.83 5.23 -10.77
CA LEU A 49 -11.45 4.52 -9.64
C LEU A 49 -12.91 4.15 -9.91
N SER A 50 -13.66 5.01 -10.60
CA SER A 50 -15.05 4.71 -11.00
C SER A 50 -15.13 3.49 -11.92
N GLU A 51 -14.23 3.40 -12.90
CA GLU A 51 -14.16 2.24 -13.79
C GLU A 51 -13.73 0.98 -13.04
N ALA A 52 -12.78 1.08 -12.10
CA ALA A 52 -12.35 -0.05 -11.26
C ALA A 52 -13.50 -0.60 -10.38
N LEU A 53 -14.28 0.29 -9.75
CA LEU A 53 -15.36 -0.09 -8.83
C LEU A 53 -16.64 -0.53 -9.54
N PHE A 54 -16.98 0.09 -10.67
CA PHE A 54 -18.30 -0.04 -11.29
C PHE A 54 -18.27 -0.43 -12.77
N GLY A 55 -17.21 -0.08 -13.50
CA GLY A 55 -17.11 -0.27 -14.96
C GLY A 55 -16.43 -1.57 -15.39
N GLY A 56 -15.80 -2.29 -14.47
CA GLY A 56 -14.97 -3.46 -14.78
C GLY A 56 -13.59 -3.11 -15.35
N GLY A 57 -13.13 -1.89 -15.08
CA GLY A 57 -11.77 -1.45 -15.36
C GLY A 57 -10.71 -2.16 -14.50
N PRO A 58 -9.42 -1.93 -14.78
CA PRO A 58 -8.34 -2.48 -13.98
C PRO A 58 -8.38 -1.96 -12.54
N ALA A 59 -8.05 -2.82 -11.58
CA ALA A 59 -7.86 -2.40 -10.20
C ALA A 59 -6.65 -1.44 -10.07
N PRO A 60 -6.63 -0.55 -9.06
CA PRO A 60 -5.45 0.24 -8.72
C PRO A 60 -4.24 -0.67 -8.46
N GLN A 61 -3.05 -0.24 -8.88
CA GLN A 61 -1.81 -0.99 -8.61
C GLN A 61 -1.45 -1.01 -7.11
N CYS A 62 -1.96 -0.02 -6.38
CA CYS A 62 -1.74 0.23 -4.97
C CYS A 62 -3.09 0.64 -4.38
N ALA A 63 -3.64 -0.19 -3.50
CA ALA A 63 -4.96 0.07 -2.91
C ALA A 63 -4.90 1.27 -1.96
N ASP A 64 -3.82 1.42 -1.19
CA ASP A 64 -3.64 2.56 -0.27
C ASP A 64 -3.53 3.90 -1.03
N ALA A 65 -3.06 3.88 -2.28
CA ALA A 65 -3.09 5.10 -3.12
C ALA A 65 -4.51 5.49 -3.53
N ALA A 66 -5.41 4.51 -3.64
CA ALA A 66 -6.81 4.68 -4.06
C ALA A 66 -7.77 4.94 -2.89
N ASP A 67 -7.39 4.57 -1.66
CA ASP A 67 -8.08 4.93 -0.44
C ASP A 67 -7.64 6.35 -0.07
N VAL A 68 -8.42 7.36 -0.45
CA VAL A 68 -7.98 8.75 -0.40
C VAL A 68 -8.37 9.42 0.92
N ASN A 69 -9.37 8.86 1.61
CA ASN A 69 -9.82 9.30 2.93
C ASN A 69 -9.17 8.51 4.08
N ASP A 70 -8.38 7.48 3.77
CA ASP A 70 -7.62 6.64 4.71
C ASP A 70 -8.54 5.95 5.74
N ASP A 71 -9.68 5.43 5.28
CA ASP A 71 -10.67 4.74 6.13
C ASP A 71 -10.64 3.21 6.03
N GLY A 72 -9.73 2.67 5.21
CA GLY A 72 -9.50 1.24 4.99
C GLY A 72 -10.51 0.60 4.05
N LEU A 73 -11.32 1.40 3.34
CA LEU A 73 -12.32 0.93 2.37
C LEU A 73 -12.12 1.62 1.02
N LEU A 74 -12.13 0.83 -0.06
CA LEU A 74 -12.21 1.38 -1.41
C LEU A 74 -13.66 1.48 -1.86
N ASP A 75 -14.21 2.69 -1.84
CA ASP A 75 -15.60 2.94 -2.22
C ASP A 75 -15.83 4.29 -2.92
N VAL A 76 -17.10 4.70 -3.01
CA VAL A 76 -17.48 5.95 -3.70
C VAL A 76 -16.98 7.20 -2.96
N THR A 77 -16.69 7.09 -1.67
CA THR A 77 -16.23 8.19 -0.82
C THR A 77 -14.86 8.66 -1.28
N ASP A 78 -13.97 7.75 -1.68
CA ASP A 78 -12.66 8.08 -2.25
C ASP A 78 -12.77 8.91 -3.53
N ILE A 79 -13.68 8.52 -4.44
CA ILE A 79 -13.96 9.26 -5.67
C ILE A 79 -14.39 10.69 -5.33
N LEU A 80 -15.26 10.85 -4.33
CA LEU A 80 -15.75 12.16 -3.92
C LEU A 80 -14.64 13.01 -3.27
N VAL A 81 -13.79 12.40 -2.45
CA VAL A 81 -12.68 13.10 -1.79
C VAL A 81 -11.63 13.57 -2.79
N VAL A 82 -11.26 12.74 -3.77
CA VAL A 82 -10.37 13.13 -4.89
C VAL A 82 -10.92 14.35 -5.63
N LEU A 83 -12.19 14.30 -6.04
CA LEU A 83 -12.83 15.40 -6.76
C LEU A 83 -12.95 16.66 -5.90
N GLN A 84 -13.31 16.50 -4.62
CA GLN A 84 -13.41 17.62 -3.68
C GLN A 84 -12.05 18.29 -3.50
N PHE A 85 -10.97 17.52 -3.33
CA PHE A 85 -9.63 18.05 -3.17
C PHE A 85 -9.15 18.79 -4.42
N GLY A 86 -9.28 18.21 -5.61
CA GLY A 86 -8.73 18.80 -6.83
C GLY A 86 -9.59 19.87 -7.51
N LEU A 87 -10.91 19.90 -7.28
CA LEU A 87 -11.82 20.79 -8.00
C LEU A 87 -12.45 21.89 -7.13
N VAL A 88 -12.48 21.74 -5.80
CA VAL A 88 -13.09 22.73 -4.91
C VAL A 88 -12.00 23.54 -4.19
N PRO A 89 -11.86 24.85 -4.49
CA PRO A 89 -10.86 25.68 -3.84
C PRO A 89 -11.05 25.74 -2.32
N GLY A 90 -9.98 25.47 -1.57
CA GLY A 90 -9.98 25.55 -0.11
C GLY A 90 -10.48 24.29 0.60
N SER A 91 -10.74 23.19 -0.13
CA SER A 91 -10.95 21.88 0.48
C SER A 91 -9.75 21.43 1.32
N PRO A 92 -9.97 20.59 2.35
CA PRO A 92 -8.88 19.92 3.05
C PRO A 92 -8.00 19.13 2.07
N PRO A 93 -6.68 19.01 2.34
CA PRO A 93 -5.85 18.07 1.61
C PRO A 93 -6.32 16.64 1.86
N ILE A 94 -6.01 15.75 0.91
CA ILE A 94 -6.16 14.30 1.13
C ILE A 94 -5.18 13.82 2.20
N GLU A 95 -5.46 12.65 2.78
CA GLU A 95 -4.66 12.11 3.87
C GLU A 95 -3.23 11.75 3.42
N ALA A 96 -2.31 11.65 4.38
CA ALA A 96 -0.93 11.28 4.08
C ALA A 96 -0.85 9.82 3.60
N PRO A 97 0.06 9.46 2.68
CA PRO A 97 1.15 10.27 2.14
C PRO A 97 0.81 11.07 0.86
N TYR A 98 0.73 12.39 0.96
CA TYR A 98 0.62 13.33 -0.17
C TYR A 98 1.22 14.69 0.24
N PRO A 99 1.88 15.45 -0.65
CA PRO A 99 2.14 15.19 -2.09
C PRO A 99 3.35 14.28 -2.35
N ASP A 100 4.11 13.96 -1.32
CA ASP A 100 5.31 13.15 -1.42
C ASP A 100 5.01 11.67 -1.24
N CYS A 101 5.92 10.83 -1.74
CA CYS A 101 5.88 9.40 -1.49
C CYS A 101 6.11 9.09 0.00
N GLY A 102 5.35 8.16 0.55
CA GLY A 102 5.48 7.73 1.94
C GLY A 102 4.93 6.33 2.16
N LEU A 103 5.11 5.85 3.40
CA LEU A 103 4.40 4.67 3.90
C LEU A 103 2.99 5.06 4.30
N ASP A 104 2.11 4.07 4.37
CA ASP A 104 0.81 4.25 5.00
C ASP A 104 0.98 4.55 6.50
N PRO A 105 0.56 5.73 7.00
CA PRO A 105 0.63 6.04 8.42
C PRO A 105 -0.40 5.27 9.25
N THR A 106 -1.46 4.78 8.61
CA THR A 106 -2.45 3.91 9.25
C THR A 106 -2.21 2.48 8.80
N ALA A 107 -2.73 1.51 9.56
CA ALA A 107 -2.54 0.11 9.25
C ALA A 107 -3.91 -0.52 9.14
N ASP A 108 -4.24 -1.02 7.96
CA ASP A 108 -5.50 -1.70 7.69
C ASP A 108 -5.30 -2.94 6.80
N SER A 109 -6.34 -3.35 6.09
CA SER A 109 -6.34 -4.55 5.24
C SER A 109 -6.02 -4.28 3.77
N LEU A 110 -5.99 -3.02 3.38
CA LEU A 110 -5.48 -2.56 2.10
C LEU A 110 -3.95 -2.61 2.15
N GLY A 111 -3.38 -2.60 0.95
CA GLY A 111 -1.94 -2.63 0.81
C GLY A 111 -1.50 -2.18 -0.57
N CYS A 112 -0.21 -1.95 -0.68
CA CYS A 112 0.44 -1.62 -1.94
C CYS A 112 1.48 -2.68 -2.30
N ASP A 113 1.07 -3.62 -3.15
CA ASP A 113 1.94 -4.67 -3.68
C ASP A 113 3.03 -4.11 -4.60
N ARG A 114 2.66 -3.11 -5.43
CA ARG A 114 3.56 -2.50 -6.40
C ARG A 114 3.18 -1.06 -6.71
N TYR A 115 4.13 -0.15 -6.51
CA TYR A 115 3.99 1.24 -6.93
C TYR A 115 5.34 1.75 -7.47
N VAL A 116 5.49 1.69 -8.79
CA VAL A 116 6.78 1.94 -9.47
C VAL A 116 7.22 3.41 -9.40
N THR A 117 6.27 4.32 -9.28
CA THR A 117 6.53 5.76 -9.30
C THR A 117 7.35 6.20 -8.09
N CYS A 118 7.14 5.63 -6.90
CA CYS A 118 7.94 5.95 -5.73
C CYS A 118 9.26 5.17 -5.65
N ALA A 119 9.36 4.00 -6.30
CA ALA A 119 10.58 3.21 -6.32
C ALA A 119 11.71 3.85 -7.13
N SER A 120 11.38 4.71 -8.11
CA SER A 120 12.37 5.39 -8.96
C SER A 120 13.09 6.58 -8.28
N PHE A 121 12.61 7.01 -7.10
CA PHE A 121 13.22 8.09 -6.31
C PHE A 121 13.95 7.62 -5.05
N ALA A 122 13.95 6.31 -4.76
CA ALA A 122 14.81 5.79 -3.71
C ALA A 122 16.28 6.13 -4.06
N PRO A 123 17.08 6.69 -3.13
CA PRO A 123 18.52 6.82 -3.37
C PRO A 123 19.04 5.43 -3.75
N PRO A 124 19.92 5.32 -4.75
CA PRO A 124 20.38 4.02 -5.22
C PRO A 124 20.95 3.26 -4.03
N THR A 125 20.23 2.22 -3.59
CA THR A 125 20.81 1.23 -2.71
C THR A 125 21.85 0.50 -3.55
N GLU A 126 23.04 0.28 -2.98
CA GLU A 126 24.24 -0.19 -3.69
C GLU A 126 24.15 -1.60 -4.34
N ASP A 127 22.95 -2.17 -4.49
CA ASP A 127 22.73 -3.46 -5.14
C ASP A 127 21.83 -3.40 -6.39
N SER A 128 21.68 -2.23 -7.00
CA SER A 128 21.01 -2.12 -8.31
C SER A 128 21.97 -2.45 -9.46
N SER A 129 22.28 -3.73 -9.63
CA SER A 129 22.93 -4.23 -10.86
C SER A 129 21.97 -4.29 -12.06
N TYR A 130 20.88 -3.52 -12.04
CA TYR A 130 19.87 -3.44 -13.10
C TYR A 130 19.72 -2.02 -13.67
N VAL A 131 20.83 -1.29 -13.81
CA VAL A 131 20.90 -0.18 -14.78
C VAL A 131 21.29 -0.76 -16.14
N LEU A 132 20.34 -1.42 -16.80
CA LEU A 132 20.48 -1.70 -18.23
C LEU A 132 20.05 -0.46 -19.03
N ALA A 133 21.07 0.32 -19.40
CA ALA A 133 21.23 0.94 -20.71
C ALA A 133 20.04 1.71 -21.29
N VAL A 134 19.93 2.98 -20.93
CA VAL A 134 19.46 4.04 -21.85
C VAL A 134 20.63 4.97 -22.13
N GLY A 135 21.61 4.51 -22.92
CA GLY A 135 22.84 5.27 -23.15
C GLY A 135 23.77 4.86 -24.30
N ASP A 136 23.67 3.65 -24.88
CA ASP A 136 24.62 3.19 -25.91
C ASP A 136 23.98 3.05 -27.31
N LEU A 137 23.38 4.14 -27.80
CA LEU A 137 23.12 4.32 -29.24
C LEU A 137 23.48 5.76 -29.66
N VAL A 138 24.78 6.02 -29.74
CA VAL A 138 25.36 6.99 -30.68
C VAL A 138 26.67 6.43 -31.23
#